data_AF-A0A0Q4J2D9-F1
#
_entry.id   AF-A0A0Q4J2D9-F1
#
_cell.length_a   1.000
_cell.length_b   1.000
_cell.length_c   1.000
_cell.angle_alpha   90.00
_cell.angle_beta   90.00
_cell.angle_gamma   90.00
#
_symmetry.space_group_name_H-M   'P 1'
#
loop_
_entity.id
_entity.type
_entity.pdbx_description
1 polymer ?
#
loop_
_entity_poly.entity_id
_entity_poly.type
_entity_poly.pdbx_seq_one_letter_code
_entity_poly.pdbx_strand_id
1 'polypeptide(L)'
;MTRFDTAAGLFGKGRLADELCITVPTLNFNINRDRGESDPNIPDVAAARRSRGEQLPAHARKLREAKLLQFAKRAANRSPKPTRPC
;
A
#
# COMPACT_ATOMS: atom_id res chain seq x y z
N MET A 1 7.47 32.82 8.01
CA MET A 1 7.34 32.48 6.59
C MET A 1 8.43 31.48 6.24
N THR A 2 8.06 30.31 5.73
CA THR A 2 9.02 29.24 5.44
C THR A 2 9.55 29.34 4.02
N ARG A 3 10.69 28.69 3.73
CA ARG A 3 11.40 28.85 2.46
C ARG A 3 10.53 28.46 1.25
N PHE A 4 9.75 27.38 1.37
CA PHE A 4 8.83 26.95 0.32
C PHE A 4 7.62 27.86 0.17
N ASP A 5 7.11 28.42 1.26
CA ASP A 5 5.97 29.35 1.22
C ASP A 5 6.35 30.67 0.55
N THR A 6 7.53 31.20 0.89
CA THR A 6 8.10 32.38 0.24
C THR A 6 8.39 32.11 -1.23
N ALA A 7 9.02 30.98 -1.57
CA ALA A 7 9.30 30.62 -2.96
C ALA A 7 8.02 30.42 -3.78
N ALA A 8 6.98 29.82 -3.19
CA ALA A 8 5.69 29.63 -3.85
C ALA A 8 4.98 30.96 -4.12
N GLY A 9 5.13 31.94 -3.22
CA GLY A 9 4.63 33.30 -3.42
C GLY A 9 5.38 34.08 -4.51
N LEU A 10 6.67 33.79 -4.72
CA LEU A 10 7.51 34.47 -5.71
C LEU A 10 7.40 33.87 -7.12
N PHE A 11 7.46 32.54 -7.23
CA PHE A 11 7.52 31.84 -8.52
C PHE A 11 6.16 31.28 -8.97
N GLY A 12 5.19 31.19 -8.06
CA GLY A 12 3.94 30.47 -8.25
C GLY A 12 4.10 28.98 -7.98
N LYS A 13 3.06 28.37 -7.38
CA LYS A 13 3.09 26.96 -6.94
C LYS A 13 3.33 25.95 -8.06
N GLY A 14 2.76 26.17 -9.24
CA GLY A 14 2.92 25.27 -10.40
C GLY A 14 4.37 25.25 -10.87
N ARG A 15 4.91 26.43 -11.18
CA ARG A 15 6.29 26.58 -11.66
C ARG A 15 7.31 26.11 -10.62
N LEU A 16 7.11 26.40 -9.34
CA LEU A 16 7.99 25.90 -8.28
C LEU A 16 7.95 24.37 -8.16
N ALA A 17 6.78 23.75 -8.33
CA ALA A 17 6.66 22.30 -8.31
C ALA A 17 7.41 21.67 -9.50
N ASP A 18 7.28 22.28 -10.68
CA ASP A 18 7.99 21.86 -11.89
C ASP A 18 9.51 22.01 -11.74
N GLU A 19 10.00 23.14 -11.20
CA GLU A 19 11.43 23.39 -10.96
C GLU A 19 12.03 22.41 -9.95
N LEU A 20 11.25 22.02 -8.93
CA LEU A 20 11.66 21.03 -7.92
C LEU A 20 11.45 19.58 -8.37
N CYS A 21 10.93 19.35 -9.57
CA CYS A 21 10.57 18.02 -10.09
C CYS A 21 9.63 17.24 -9.15
N ILE A 22 8.69 17.93 -8.50
CA ILE A 22 7.69 17.35 -7.61
C ILE A 22 6.27 17.73 -8.05
N THR A 23 5.27 17.06 -7.49
CA THR A 23 3.88 17.43 -7.76
C THR A 23 3.43 18.61 -6.87
N VAL A 24 2.49 19.42 -7.35
CA VAL A 24 1.88 20.52 -6.57
C VAL A 24 1.28 20.03 -5.23
N PRO A 25 0.61 18.86 -5.15
CA PRO A 25 0.20 18.29 -3.87
C PRO A 25 1.37 18.05 -2.90
N THR A 26 2.50 17.53 -3.39
CA THR A 26 3.72 17.32 -2.57
C THR A 26 4.30 18.66 -2.10
N LEU A 27 4.31 19.68 -2.94
CA LEU A 27 4.74 21.03 -2.57
C LEU A 27 3.83 21.62 -1.47
N ASN A 28 2.50 21.51 -1.61
CA ASN A 28 1.56 21.98 -0.58
C ASN A 28 1.74 21.23 0.74
N PHE A 29 1.98 19.92 0.71
CA PHE A 29 2.26 19.14 1.90
C PHE A 29 3.51 19.67 2.64
N ASN A 30 4.59 19.97 1.91
CA ASN A 30 5.80 20.52 2.50
C ASN A 30 5.58 21.93 3.06
N ILE A 31 4.81 22.80 2.37
CA ILE A 31 4.47 24.14 2.87
C ILE A 31 3.65 24.05 4.17
N ASN A 32 2.64 23.17 4.23
CA ASN A 32 1.80 23.00 5.42
C ASN A 32 2.61 22.42 6.58
N ARG A 33 3.46 21.41 6.31
CA ARG A 33 4.39 20.86 7.30
C ARG A 33 5.32 21.93 7.87
N ASP A 34 5.86 22.77 7.00
CA ASP A 34 6.74 23.89 7.36
C ASP A 34 6.02 24.95 8.22
N ARG A 35 4.71 25.12 8.03
CA ARG A 35 3.84 25.98 8.86
C ARG A 35 3.48 25.37 10.21
N GLY A 36 3.94 24.15 10.49
CA GLY A 36 3.54 23.40 11.69
C GLY A 36 2.11 22.87 11.63
N GLU A 37 1.45 22.96 10.47
CA GLU A 37 0.17 22.30 10.25
C GLU A 37 0.45 20.80 10.10
N SER A 38 0.16 20.06 11.17
CA SER A 38 0.09 18.61 11.10
C SER A 38 -1.17 18.26 10.32
N ASP A 39 -1.02 17.70 9.11
CA ASP A 39 -2.16 17.28 8.31
C ASP A 39 -2.99 16.28 9.14
N PRO A 40 -4.26 16.63 9.48
CA PRO A 40 -5.10 15.79 10.31
C PRO A 40 -5.34 14.40 9.70
N ASN A 41 -5.11 14.24 8.39
CA ASN A 41 -5.22 12.95 7.70
C ASN A 41 -3.98 12.05 7.82
N ILE A 42 -2.84 12.52 8.31
CA ILE A 42 -1.66 11.66 8.49
C ILE A 42 -1.95 10.45 9.41
N PRO A 43 -2.56 10.63 10.61
CA PRO A 43 -2.93 9.48 11.44
C PRO A 43 -3.95 8.56 10.75
N ASP A 44 -4.92 9.11 10.00
CA ASP A 44 -5.93 8.32 9.29
C ASP A 44 -5.35 7.51 8.13
N VAL A 45 -4.46 8.12 7.34
CA VAL A 45 -3.73 7.45 6.25
C VAL A 45 -2.78 6.39 6.82
N ALA A 46 -2.14 6.66 7.96
CA ALA A 46 -1.31 5.67 8.66
C ALA A 46 -2.16 4.51 9.20
N ALA A 47 -3.33 4.78 9.76
CA ALA A 47 -4.27 3.76 10.23
C ALA A 47 -4.80 2.89 9.08
N ALA A 48 -5.18 3.51 7.96
CA ALA A 48 -5.60 2.79 6.75
C ALA A 48 -4.48 1.94 6.14
N ARG A 49 -3.22 2.37 6.24
CA ARG A 49 -2.06 1.58 5.84
C ARG A 49 -1.81 0.39 6.77
N ARG A 50 -1.94 0.57 8.09
CA ARG A 50 -1.81 -0.52 9.06
C ARG A 50 -2.88 -1.59 8.87
N SER A 51 -4.14 -1.20 8.70
CA SER A 51 -5.23 -2.16 8.48
C SER A 51 -5.05 -2.96 7.18
N ARG A 52 -4.56 -2.33 6.11
CA ARG A 52 -4.18 -3.03 4.87
C ARG A 52 -2.97 -3.95 5.07
N GLY A 53 -1.96 -3.50 5.81
CA GLY A 53 -0.79 -4.29 6.16
C GLY A 53 -1.13 -5.57 6.94
N GLU A 54 -2.16 -5.53 7.78
CA GLU A 54 -2.68 -6.69 8.53
C GLU A 54 -3.57 -7.61 7.68
N GLN A 55 -4.30 -7.08 6.70
CA GLN A 55 -5.12 -7.88 5.78
C GLN A 55 -4.30 -8.72 4.81
N LEU A 56 -3.13 -8.23 4.37
CA LEU A 56 -2.25 -8.95 3.45
C LEU A 56 -1.77 -10.33 3.97
N PRO A 57 -1.22 -10.46 5.19
CA PRO A 57 -0.83 -11.75 5.75
C PRO A 57 -2.03 -12.66 5.99
N ALA A 58 -3.18 -12.12 6.40
CA ALA A 58 -4.41 -12.90 6.54
C ALA A 58 -4.88 -13.48 5.20
N HIS A 59 -4.82 -12.69 4.13
CA HIS A 59 -5.15 -13.13 2.77
C HIS A 59 -4.14 -14.18 2.25
N ALA A 60 -2.85 -13.95 2.47
CA ALA A 60 -1.81 -14.91 2.12
C ALA A 60 -1.97 -16.25 2.85
N ARG A 61 -2.41 -16.23 4.12
CA ARG A 61 -2.70 -17.46 4.88
C ARG A 61 -3.85 -18.25 4.29
N LYS A 62 -4.98 -17.58 3.99
CA LYS A 62 -6.15 -18.21 3.34
C LYS A 62 -5.79 -18.83 1.99
N LEU A 63 -4.95 -18.17 1.19
CA LEU A 63 -4.46 -18.71 -0.08
C LEU A 63 -3.62 -19.98 0.10
N ARG A 64 -2.75 -20.04 1.12
CA ARG A 64 -1.98 -21.25 1.43
C ARG A 64 -2.88 -22.40 1.86
N GLU A 65 -3.84 -22.15 2.74
CA GLU A 65 -4.82 -23.15 3.21
C GLU A 65 -5.66 -23.71 2.05
N ALA A 66 -6.16 -22.84 1.17
CA ALA A 66 -6.93 -23.25 -0.01
C ALA A 66 -6.10 -24.14 -0.95
N LYS A 67 -4.82 -23.80 -1.14
CA LYS A 67 -3.90 -24.59 -1.98
C LYS A 67 -3.64 -25.97 -1.38
N LEU A 68 -3.45 -26.07 -0.06
CA LEU A 68 -3.27 -27.34 0.65
C LEU A 68 -4.52 -28.23 0.54
N LEU A 69 -5.72 -27.66 0.70
CA LEU A 69 -6.97 -28.39 0.52
C LEU A 69 -7.13 -28.93 -0.91
N GLN A 70 -6.73 -28.16 -1.92
CA GLN A 70 -6.75 -28.61 -3.31
C GLN A 70 -5.79 -29.78 -3.56
N PHE A 71 -4.59 -29.74 -2.96
CA PHE A 71 -3.65 -30.86 -3.01
C PHE A 71 -4.18 -32.12 -2.32
N ALA A 72 -4.77 -31.97 -1.13
CA ALA A 72 -5.37 -33.09 -0.40
C ALA A 72 -6.51 -33.76 -1.21
N LYS A 73 -7.38 -32.96 -1.85
CA LYS A 73 -8.43 -33.47 -2.75
C LYS A 73 -7.85 -34.22 -3.95
N ARG A 74 -6.78 -33.70 -4.56
CA ARG A 74 -6.07 -34.37 -5.66
C ARG A 74 -5.43 -35.69 -5.23
N ALA A 75 -4.89 -35.77 -4.02
CA ALA A 75 -4.32 -36.99 -3.47
C ALA A 75 -5.40 -38.04 -3.18
N ALA A 76 -6.53 -37.64 -2.60
CA ALA A 76 -7.67 -38.52 -2.34
C ALA A 76 -8.30 -39.07 -3.64
N ASN A 77 -8.31 -38.28 -4.71
CA ASN A 77 -8.83 -38.71 -6.02
C ASN A 77 -7.83 -39.59 -6.81
N ARG A 78 -6.59 -39.76 -6.34
CA ARG A 78 -5.66 -40.79 -6.85
C ARG A 78 -5.95 -42.10 -6.11
N SER A 79 -7.04 -42.76 -6.47
CA SER A 79 -7.26 -44.15 -6.03
C SER A 79 -6.15 -45.04 -6.64
N PRO A 80 -5.59 -46.02 -5.88
CA PRO A 80 -4.68 -46.99 -6.44
C PRO A 80 -5.42 -47.80 -7.52
N LYS A 81 -4.77 -47.99 -8.68
CA LYS A 81 -5.28 -48.85 -9.74
C LYS A 81 -5.48 -50.26 -9.14
N PRO A 82 -6.65 -50.90 -9.28
CA PRO A 82 -6.86 -52.23 -8.71
C PRO A 82 -5.85 -53.19 -9.35
N THR A 83 -4.95 -53.72 -8.53
CA THR A 83 -4.08 -54.82 -8.91
C THR A 83 -4.97 -56.05 -9.10
N ARG A 84 -5.04 -56.54 -10.34
CA ARG A 84 -5.73 -57.79 -10.66
C ARG A 84 -5.09 -58.92 -9.85
N PRO A 85 -5.88 -59.77 -9.16
CA PRO A 85 -5.35 -61.02 -8.63
C PRO A 85 -4.93 -61.91 -9.82
N CYS A 86 -3.78 -62.56 -9.68
CA CYS A 86 -3.27 -63.56 -10.61
C CYS A 86 -4.18 -64.80 -10.65
#